data_AF-A0A2N1P8D6-F1
#
_entry.id   AF-A0A2N1P8D6-F1
#
_cell.length_a   1.000
_cell.length_b   1.000
_cell.length_c   1.000
_cell.angle_alpha   90.00
_cell.angle_beta   90.00
_cell.angle_gamma   90.00
#
_symmetry.space_group_name_H-M   'P 1'
#
loop_
_entity.id
_entity.type
_entity.pdbx_description
1 polymer ?
#
loop_
_entity_poly.entity_id
_entity_poly.type
_entity_poly.pdbx_seq_one_letter_code
_entity_poly.pdbx_strand_id
1 'polypeptide(L)'
;MYDNKLIAGGWFTSAGGVGARGIAVWDGSSWSPLGSGFTGDNDEVFCLSPYGDKLIASGYLDQAGSVNVNNIAAWDGSAWTDLAPEMNNGISPLIIFNNKLIAVENLTSPFDPSAYRIFSWNGSSWSPLGSGMNGRILDFAVFGNKLIACGEFDMAGGDSVNYIAEWSYK
;
A
#
# COMPACT_ATOMS: atom_id res chain seq x y z
N MET A 1 -11.17 1.57 -8.80
CA MET A 1 -11.31 2.18 -10.14
C MET A 1 -10.16 3.14 -10.35
N TYR A 2 -9.51 3.12 -11.52
CA TYR A 2 -8.46 4.07 -11.92
C TYR A 2 -8.70 4.43 -13.38
N ASP A 3 -8.65 5.72 -13.72
CA ASP A 3 -8.95 6.20 -15.09
C ASP A 3 -10.27 5.65 -15.67
N ASN A 4 -11.34 5.66 -14.85
CA ASN A 4 -12.65 5.07 -15.18
C ASN A 4 -12.64 3.59 -15.58
N LYS A 5 -11.56 2.85 -15.29
CA LYS A 5 -11.46 1.42 -15.51
C LYS A 5 -11.46 0.65 -14.20
N LEU A 6 -12.02 -0.54 -14.24
CA LEU A 6 -11.96 -1.47 -13.11
C LEU A 6 -10.62 -2.18 -13.14
N ILE A 7 -9.90 -2.10 -12.04
CA ILE A 7 -8.60 -2.75 -11.88
C ILE A 7 -8.76 -3.84 -10.81
N ALA A 8 -8.25 -5.02 -11.10
CA ALA A 8 -8.18 -6.13 -10.17
C ALA A 8 -6.70 -6.42 -9.88
N GLY A 9 -6.36 -6.56 -8.59
CA GLY A 9 -5.06 -7.00 -8.11
C GLY A 9 -5.24 -8.22 -7.20
N GLY A 10 -4.23 -9.08 -7.13
CA GLY A 10 -4.22 -10.26 -6.26
C GLY A 10 -3.16 -11.28 -6.67
N TRP A 11 -3.22 -12.49 -6.13
CA TRP A 11 -2.37 -13.60 -6.57
C TRP A 11 -3.03 -14.38 -7.70
N PHE A 12 -2.72 -14.01 -8.95
CA PHE A 12 -3.20 -14.70 -10.14
C PHE A 12 -2.26 -14.53 -11.33
N THR A 13 -2.37 -15.44 -12.31
CA THR A 13 -1.60 -15.40 -13.57
C THR A 13 -2.44 -15.07 -14.79
N SER A 14 -3.77 -15.09 -14.67
CA SER A 14 -4.69 -14.73 -15.75
C SER A 14 -5.99 -14.12 -15.22
N ALA A 15 -6.62 -13.29 -16.04
CA ALA A 15 -7.94 -12.72 -15.81
C ALA A 15 -8.79 -12.90 -17.08
N GLY A 16 -9.97 -13.52 -16.96
CA GLY A 16 -10.83 -13.78 -18.12
C GLY A 16 -10.18 -14.64 -19.22
N GLY A 17 -9.23 -15.50 -18.88
CA GLY A 17 -8.46 -16.32 -19.83
C GLY A 17 -7.30 -15.59 -20.52
N VAL A 18 -7.10 -14.30 -20.24
CA VAL A 18 -5.97 -13.51 -20.73
C VAL A 18 -4.85 -13.51 -19.70
N GLY A 19 -3.60 -13.74 -20.14
CA GLY A 19 -2.43 -13.66 -19.27
C GLY A 19 -2.27 -12.26 -18.67
N ALA A 20 -2.35 -12.16 -17.35
CA ALA A 20 -2.24 -10.93 -16.59
C ALA A 20 -1.74 -11.30 -15.20
N ARG A 21 -0.45 -11.10 -14.93
CA ARG A 21 0.17 -11.52 -13.68
C ARG A 21 -0.06 -10.45 -12.62
N GLY A 22 -0.77 -10.83 -11.56
CA GLY A 22 -1.00 -10.04 -10.36
C GLY A 22 -1.90 -8.80 -10.53
N ILE A 23 -2.08 -8.28 -11.74
CA ILE A 23 -2.90 -7.10 -12.01
C ILE A 23 -3.51 -7.09 -13.41
N ALA A 24 -4.80 -6.77 -13.49
CA ALA A 24 -5.57 -6.74 -14.72
C ALA A 24 -6.53 -5.54 -14.75
N VAL A 25 -6.83 -5.06 -15.95
CA VAL A 25 -7.77 -3.96 -16.22
C VAL A 25 -8.94 -4.45 -17.06
N TRP A 26 -10.15 -4.04 -16.68
CA TRP A 26 -11.40 -4.30 -17.38
C TRP A 26 -11.89 -3.03 -18.08
N ASP A 27 -12.20 -3.17 -19.37
CA ASP A 27 -12.65 -2.07 -20.24
C ASP A 27 -14.18 -1.95 -20.35
N GLY A 28 -14.93 -2.81 -19.66
CA GLY A 28 -16.39 -2.93 -19.82
C GLY A 28 -16.82 -4.19 -20.57
N SER A 29 -15.91 -4.85 -21.28
CA SER A 29 -16.18 -6.01 -22.14
C SER A 29 -15.14 -7.13 -22.03
N SER A 30 -13.87 -6.80 -21.75
CA SER A 30 -12.77 -7.74 -21.69
C SER A 30 -11.72 -7.36 -20.65
N TRP A 31 -11.03 -8.38 -20.11
CA TRP A 31 -9.87 -8.20 -19.24
C TRP A 31 -8.59 -8.12 -20.08
N SER A 32 -7.66 -7.27 -19.69
CA SER A 32 -6.32 -7.17 -20.26
C SER A 32 -5.28 -6.96 -19.15
N PRO A 33 -4.00 -7.31 -19.36
CA PRO A 33 -2.94 -7.00 -18.40
C PRO A 33 -2.76 -5.49 -18.24
N LEU A 34 -2.46 -5.03 -17.02
CA LEU A 34 -2.07 -3.63 -16.79
C LEU A 34 -0.53 -3.52 -16.81
N GLY A 35 0.00 -3.03 -17.92
CA GLY A 35 1.44 -3.04 -18.17
C GLY A 35 1.97 -4.46 -18.27
N SER A 36 3.18 -4.68 -17.74
CA SER A 36 3.82 -6.00 -17.63
C SER A 36 3.27 -6.87 -16.49
N GLY A 37 2.46 -6.29 -15.61
CA GLY A 37 2.05 -6.90 -14.35
C GLY A 37 3.19 -7.06 -13.35
N PHE A 38 2.94 -7.85 -12.31
CA PHE A 38 3.88 -8.20 -11.24
C PHE A 38 4.47 -9.59 -11.53
N THR A 39 5.77 -9.65 -11.71
CA THR A 39 6.46 -10.78 -12.35
C THR A 39 7.33 -11.59 -11.40
N GLY A 40 7.44 -11.17 -10.14
CA GLY A 40 8.05 -11.93 -9.07
C GLY A 40 7.38 -13.27 -8.84
N ASP A 41 8.14 -14.22 -8.31
CA ASP A 41 7.66 -15.59 -8.10
C ASP A 41 6.55 -15.66 -7.03
N ASN A 42 6.60 -14.77 -6.04
CA ASN A 42 5.64 -14.69 -4.94
C ASN A 42 4.88 -13.37 -4.92
N ASP A 43 4.80 -12.69 -6.07
CA ASP A 43 4.14 -11.39 -6.13
C ASP A 43 2.63 -11.52 -5.96
N GLU A 44 2.09 -10.76 -5.00
CA GLU A 44 0.68 -10.67 -4.68
C GLU A 44 0.31 -9.23 -4.33
N VAL A 45 -0.67 -8.69 -5.04
CA VAL A 45 -1.21 -7.36 -4.75
C VAL A 45 -2.30 -7.47 -3.69
N PHE A 46 -2.07 -6.87 -2.52
CA PHE A 46 -3.06 -6.82 -1.44
C PHE A 46 -3.94 -5.57 -1.48
N CYS A 47 -3.40 -4.45 -1.94
CA CYS A 47 -4.13 -3.19 -1.97
C CYS A 47 -3.88 -2.44 -3.28
N LEU A 48 -4.94 -1.77 -3.75
CA LEU A 48 -4.92 -0.86 -4.89
C LEU A 48 -5.55 0.48 -4.48
N SER A 49 -4.80 1.56 -4.62
CA SER A 49 -5.24 2.90 -4.21
C SER A 49 -4.89 3.95 -5.27
N PRO A 50 -5.88 4.63 -5.89
CA PRO A 50 -5.62 5.76 -6.76
C PRO A 50 -5.11 6.96 -5.96
N TYR A 51 -3.94 7.50 -6.30
CA TYR A 51 -3.36 8.66 -5.63
C TYR A 51 -2.85 9.67 -6.66
N GLY A 52 -3.50 10.83 -6.73
CA GLY A 52 -3.24 11.81 -7.78
C GLY A 52 -3.54 11.22 -9.17
N ASP A 53 -2.55 11.28 -10.05
CA ASP A 53 -2.57 10.71 -11.40
C ASP A 53 -2.06 9.26 -11.46
N LYS A 54 -1.80 8.62 -10.31
CA LYS A 54 -1.18 7.30 -10.25
C LYS A 54 -2.12 6.27 -9.65
N LEU A 55 -1.91 5.01 -10.02
CA LEU A 55 -2.42 3.86 -9.29
C LEU A 55 -1.30 3.29 -8.43
N ILE A 56 -1.54 3.19 -7.12
CA ILE A 56 -0.59 2.59 -6.20
C ILE A 56 -1.01 1.16 -5.92
N ALA A 57 -0.07 0.23 -6.04
CA ALA A 57 -0.22 -1.16 -5.64
C ALA A 57 0.70 -1.42 -4.44
N SER A 58 0.18 -2.09 -3.41
CA SER A 58 1.00 -2.65 -2.35
C SER A 58 0.71 -4.12 -2.13
N GLY A 59 1.71 -4.83 -1.62
CA GLY A 59 1.59 -6.23 -1.24
C GLY A 59 2.96 -6.89 -1.08
N TYR A 60 3.03 -8.20 -1.30
CA TYR A 60 4.32 -8.83 -1.56
C TYR A 60 4.67 -8.52 -3.00
N LEU A 61 5.51 -7.53 -3.25
CA LEU A 61 5.89 -7.12 -4.60
C LEU A 61 7.41 -6.96 -4.63
N ASP A 62 8.11 -7.84 -5.32
CA ASP A 62 9.55 -7.76 -5.57
C ASP A 62 9.86 -7.29 -7.01
N GLN A 63 8.93 -7.47 -7.96
CA GLN A 63 9.16 -7.10 -9.34
C GLN A 63 7.90 -6.66 -10.11
N ALA A 64 7.90 -5.42 -10.60
CA ALA A 64 6.90 -4.92 -11.55
C ALA A 64 7.48 -4.92 -12.97
N GLY A 65 7.30 -6.02 -13.70
CA GLY A 65 7.91 -6.22 -15.02
C GLY A 65 9.42 -6.43 -14.95
N SER A 66 10.19 -5.42 -15.36
CA SER A 66 11.65 -5.45 -15.23
C SER A 66 12.16 -4.54 -14.10
N VAL A 67 11.26 -3.91 -13.34
CA VAL A 67 11.60 -2.97 -12.27
C VAL A 67 11.51 -3.70 -10.94
N ASN A 68 12.61 -3.72 -10.19
CA ASN A 68 12.57 -4.17 -8.80
C ASN A 68 11.80 -3.15 -7.97
N VAL A 69 10.88 -3.63 -7.13
CA VAL A 69 10.06 -2.78 -6.27
C VAL A 69 10.13 -3.28 -4.83
N ASN A 70 10.00 -2.38 -3.87
CA ASN A 70 10.02 -2.71 -2.45
C ASN A 70 8.60 -2.66 -1.88
N ASN A 71 7.75 -3.61 -2.29
CA ASN A 71 6.37 -3.82 -1.80
C ASN A 71 5.35 -2.71 -2.13
N ILE A 72 5.77 -1.53 -2.57
CA ILE A 72 4.87 -0.44 -2.97
C ILE A 72 5.27 0.07 -4.37
N ALA A 73 4.45 -0.21 -5.37
CA ALA A 73 4.67 0.19 -6.75
C ALA A 73 3.66 1.27 -7.18
N ALA A 74 4.08 2.20 -8.03
CA ALA A 74 3.23 3.23 -8.61
C ALA A 74 3.16 3.08 -10.13
N TRP A 75 1.95 3.08 -10.68
CA TRP A 75 1.67 3.11 -12.11
C TRP A 75 1.33 4.53 -12.54
N ASP A 76 2.04 5.07 -13.53
CA ASP A 76 1.85 6.43 -14.03
C ASP A 76 0.96 6.52 -15.29
N GLY A 77 0.32 5.42 -15.67
CA GLY A 77 -0.39 5.30 -16.95
C GLY A 77 0.40 4.59 -18.05
N SER A 78 1.72 4.43 -17.87
CA SER A 78 2.62 3.83 -18.87
C SER A 78 3.62 2.82 -18.29
N ALA A 79 4.14 3.05 -17.08
CA ALA A 79 5.15 2.22 -16.45
C ALA A 79 4.92 2.12 -14.93
N TRP A 80 5.41 1.01 -14.37
CA TRP A 80 5.52 0.82 -12.93
C TRP A 80 6.86 1.34 -12.43
N THR A 81 6.85 2.00 -11.27
CA THR A 81 8.05 2.44 -10.54
C THR A 81 7.98 2.04 -9.08
N ASP A 82 9.12 1.82 -8.43
CA ASP A 82 9.18 1.69 -6.97
C ASP A 82 8.84 3.03 -6.30
N LEU A 83 7.80 3.05 -5.47
CA LEU A 83 7.38 4.24 -4.74
C LEU A 83 8.07 4.36 -3.38
N ALA A 84 8.62 3.26 -2.85
CA ALA A 84 9.16 3.22 -1.50
C ALA A 84 10.51 2.49 -1.44
N PRO A 85 11.52 2.92 -2.20
CA PRO A 85 12.83 2.25 -2.24
C PRO A 85 13.53 2.22 -0.88
N GLU A 86 13.18 3.13 0.03
CA GLU A 86 13.74 3.25 1.36
C GLU A 86 12.95 2.45 2.43
N MET A 87 11.75 1.95 2.12
CA MET A 87 10.93 1.17 3.05
C MET A 87 11.17 -0.32 2.83
N ASN A 88 11.54 -1.04 3.88
CA ASN A 88 11.74 -2.48 3.79
C ASN A 88 10.55 -3.21 4.42
N ASN A 89 9.99 -4.21 3.74
CA ASN A 89 8.92 -5.09 4.26
C ASN A 89 7.54 -4.42 4.49
N GLY A 90 7.16 -3.46 3.64
CA GLY A 90 5.85 -2.79 3.69
C GLY A 90 4.70 -3.62 3.12
N ILE A 91 4.24 -4.65 3.85
CA ILE A 91 3.10 -5.51 3.45
C ILE A 91 1.75 -4.82 3.77
N SER A 92 1.63 -3.56 3.40
CA SER A 92 0.87 -2.61 4.21
C SER A 92 -0.51 -2.34 3.65
N PRO A 93 -1.55 -2.24 4.51
CA PRO A 93 -2.77 -1.54 4.13
C PRO A 93 -2.40 -0.10 3.74
N LEU A 94 -2.93 0.37 2.61
CA LEU A 94 -2.79 1.74 2.14
C LEU A 94 -4.10 2.48 2.37
N ILE A 95 -4.00 3.72 2.82
CA ILE A 95 -5.17 4.61 2.88
C ILE A 95 -4.80 6.03 2.50
N ILE A 96 -5.77 6.76 1.94
CA ILE A 96 -5.60 8.18 1.68
C ILE A 96 -6.22 8.96 2.82
N PHE A 97 -5.43 9.82 3.43
CA PHE A 97 -5.89 10.72 4.48
C PHE A 97 -5.27 12.10 4.29
N ASN A 98 -6.11 13.13 4.22
CA ASN A 98 -5.69 14.53 3.99
C ASN A 98 -4.72 14.70 2.81
N ASN A 99 -5.09 14.15 1.65
CA ASN A 99 -4.32 14.18 0.41
C ASN A 99 -2.91 13.57 0.52
N LYS A 100 -2.67 12.72 1.52
CA LYS A 100 -1.46 11.93 1.66
C LYS A 100 -1.78 10.47 1.59
N LEU A 101 -0.91 9.70 0.94
CA LEU A 101 -0.97 8.26 1.02
C LEU A 101 -0.29 7.82 2.32
N ILE A 102 -1.03 7.07 3.13
CA ILE A 102 -0.55 6.51 4.38
C ILE A 102 -0.20 5.05 4.14
N ALA A 103 1.00 4.67 4.57
CA ALA A 103 1.49 3.31 4.55
C ALA A 103 2.11 2.98 5.90
N VAL A 104 2.30 1.70 6.16
CA VAL A 104 3.05 1.22 7.33
C VAL A 104 4.31 0.51 6.88
N GLU A 105 5.27 0.42 7.77
CA GLU A 105 6.38 -0.52 7.65
C GLU A 105 6.20 -1.56 8.76
N ASN A 106 6.11 -2.83 8.37
CA ASN A 106 6.04 -3.94 9.32
C ASN A 106 7.47 -4.47 9.53
N LEU A 107 8.22 -3.89 10.48
CA LEU A 107 9.53 -4.44 10.80
C LEU A 107 9.39 -5.67 11.69
N THR A 108 10.14 -6.72 11.37
CA THR A 108 10.14 -8.02 12.07
C THR A 108 10.90 -8.01 13.39
N SER A 109 11.32 -6.83 13.90
CA SER A 109 12.03 -6.75 15.18
C SER A 109 11.06 -6.45 16.33
N PRO A 110 10.66 -7.45 17.14
CA PRO A 110 9.75 -7.25 18.27
C PRO A 110 10.35 -6.41 19.42
N PHE A 111 11.60 -5.96 19.29
CA PHE A 111 12.34 -5.26 20.35
C PHE A 111 12.78 -3.84 19.96
N ASP A 112 12.40 -3.34 18.79
CA ASP A 112 12.63 -1.95 18.41
C ASP A 112 11.32 -1.16 18.57
N PRO A 113 11.17 -0.25 19.55
CA PRO A 113 10.00 0.60 19.65
C PRO A 113 9.81 1.55 18.45
N SER A 114 10.77 1.59 17.53
CA SER A 114 10.64 2.21 16.19
C SER A 114 10.30 1.21 15.07
N ALA A 115 9.90 -0.03 15.41
CA ALA A 115 9.64 -1.13 14.46
C ALA A 115 8.36 -1.00 13.63
N TYR A 116 7.34 -0.28 14.11
CA TYR A 116 6.10 -0.11 13.35
C TYR A 116 5.87 1.37 13.07
N ARG A 117 6.36 1.78 11.91
CA ARG A 117 6.31 3.17 11.48
C ARG A 117 5.13 3.36 10.55
N ILE A 118 4.30 4.32 10.90
CA ILE A 118 3.31 4.87 9.98
C ILE A 118 4.03 5.97 9.21
N PHE A 119 3.90 5.97 7.90
CA PHE A 119 4.48 6.98 7.03
C PHE A 119 3.39 7.64 6.18
N SER A 120 3.62 8.89 5.83
CA SER A 120 2.81 9.64 4.89
C SER A 120 3.64 10.08 3.69
N TRP A 121 3.15 9.77 2.50
CA TRP A 121 3.68 10.25 1.23
C TRP A 121 2.90 11.49 0.79
N ASN A 122 3.62 12.55 0.47
CA ASN A 122 3.06 13.84 0.05
C ASN A 122 3.06 14.05 -1.47
N GLY A 123 3.48 13.06 -2.26
CA GLY A 123 3.71 13.19 -3.70
C GLY A 123 5.18 13.24 -4.12
N SER A 124 6.11 13.51 -3.20
CA SER A 124 7.55 13.58 -3.49
C SER A 124 8.44 12.90 -2.45
N SER A 125 8.02 12.83 -1.19
CA SER A 125 8.78 12.17 -0.13
C SER A 125 7.89 11.49 0.91
N TRP A 126 8.41 10.40 1.48
CA TRP A 126 7.84 9.74 2.65
C TRP A 126 8.32 10.44 3.91
N SER A 127 7.43 10.58 4.89
CA SER A 127 7.75 11.15 6.20
C SER A 127 7.02 10.38 7.30
N PRO A 128 7.66 10.11 8.45
CA PRO A 128 7.00 9.47 9.58
C PRO A 128 5.77 10.26 10.04
N LEU A 129 4.69 9.55 10.35
CA LEU A 129 3.47 10.11 10.94
C LEU A 129 3.51 9.88 12.46
N GLY A 130 3.93 10.90 13.21
CA GLY A 130 4.08 10.82 14.65
C GLY A 130 5.21 9.88 15.08
N SER A 131 5.16 9.38 16.31
CA SER A 131 6.13 8.42 16.87
C SER A 131 5.83 6.96 16.52
N GLY A 132 4.78 6.69 15.73
CA GLY A 132 4.41 5.35 15.29
C GLY A 132 3.64 4.53 16.32
N MET A 133 3.78 3.21 16.20
CA MET A 133 3.14 2.19 17.03
C MET A 133 4.14 1.12 17.43
N ASN A 134 3.80 0.30 18.42
CA ASN A 134 4.64 -0.83 18.86
C ASN A 134 4.17 -2.20 18.36
N GLY A 135 3.25 -2.24 17.41
CA GLY A 135 2.70 -3.48 16.90
C GLY A 135 2.10 -3.35 15.50
N ARG A 136 1.69 -4.49 14.95
CA ARG A 136 1.21 -4.60 13.57
C ARG A 136 -0.09 -3.81 13.38
N ILE A 137 -0.17 -3.04 12.30
CA ILE A 137 -1.44 -2.48 11.82
C ILE A 137 -2.06 -3.46 10.84
N LEU A 138 -3.30 -3.84 11.11
CA LEU A 138 -4.08 -4.74 10.26
C LEU A 138 -4.87 -3.97 9.21
N ASP A 139 -5.45 -2.83 9.59
CA ASP A 139 -6.24 -2.00 8.68
C ASP A 139 -6.30 -0.54 9.13
N PHE A 140 -6.71 0.32 8.19
CA PHE A 140 -7.00 1.72 8.42
C PHE A 140 -8.44 2.07 8.01
N ALA A 141 -9.00 3.06 8.68
CA ALA A 141 -10.25 3.70 8.26
C ALA A 141 -10.15 5.22 8.40
N VAL A 142 -10.89 5.95 7.55
CA VAL A 142 -11.09 7.39 7.74
C VAL A 142 -12.53 7.63 8.18
N PHE A 143 -12.70 8.31 9.32
CA PHE A 143 -14.00 8.72 9.82
C PHE A 143 -14.00 10.21 10.17
N GLY A 144 -14.71 11.01 9.37
CA GLY A 144 -14.63 12.47 9.44
C GLY A 144 -13.20 12.93 9.15
N ASN A 145 -12.62 13.71 10.06
CA ASN A 145 -11.24 14.22 9.94
C ASN A 145 -10.23 13.36 10.72
N LYS A 146 -10.57 12.09 10.95
CA LYS A 146 -9.73 11.16 11.72
C LYS A 146 -9.24 10.01 10.87
N LEU A 147 -7.95 9.72 10.97
CA LEU A 147 -7.38 8.45 10.59
C LEU A 147 -7.47 7.52 11.80
N ILE A 148 -8.10 6.36 11.62
CA ILE A 148 -8.22 5.32 12.61
C ILE A 148 -7.39 4.14 12.13
N ALA A 149 -6.61 3.54 13.03
CA ALA A 149 -5.85 2.33 12.77
C ALA A 149 -6.26 1.26 13.79
N CYS A 150 -6.34 0.01 13.34
CA CYS A 150 -6.57 -1.14 14.20
C CYS A 150 -5.52 -2.23 13.96
N GLY A 151 -5.24 -3.03 14.99
CA GLY A 151 -4.26 -4.10 14.86
C GLY A 151 -3.77 -4.68 16.18
N GLU A 152 -2.55 -5.19 16.18
CA GLU A 152 -1.94 -5.92 17.28
C GLU A 152 -0.93 -5.02 18.03
N PHE A 153 -1.38 -3.85 18.50
CA PHE A 153 -0.56 -2.88 19.24
C PHE A 153 -1.26 -2.43 20.53
N ASP A 154 -0.48 -2.08 21.55
CA ASP A 154 -0.98 -1.51 22.81
C ASP A 154 -0.37 -0.14 23.13
N MET A 155 0.51 0.38 22.27
CA MET A 155 1.00 1.75 22.30
C MET A 155 0.91 2.42 20.93
N ALA A 156 0.42 3.67 20.91
CA ALA A 156 0.39 4.51 19.72
C ALA A 156 0.70 5.97 20.11
N GLY A 157 1.61 6.63 19.38
CA GLY A 157 1.94 8.02 19.68
C GLY A 157 2.65 8.25 21.02
N GLY A 158 3.04 7.20 21.74
CA GLY A 158 3.57 7.26 23.10
C GLY A 158 2.53 7.02 24.20
N ASP A 159 1.25 6.87 23.84
CA ASP A 159 0.15 6.61 24.77
C ASP A 159 -0.30 5.14 24.70
N SER A 160 -0.76 4.60 25.83
CA SER A 160 -1.39 3.28 25.88
C SER A 160 -2.76 3.29 25.21
N VAL A 161 -3.02 2.30 24.37
CA VAL A 161 -4.26 2.15 23.60
C VAL A 161 -4.71 0.69 23.61
N ASN A 162 -6.00 0.44 23.41
CA ASN A 162 -6.54 -0.92 23.32
C ASN A 162 -6.72 -1.33 21.85
N TYR A 163 -5.62 -1.56 21.14
CA TYR A 163 -5.61 -2.11 19.76
C TYR A 163 -6.24 -1.21 18.68
N ILE A 164 -6.63 0.01 19.05
CA ILE A 164 -7.21 1.02 18.16
C ILE A 164 -6.60 2.38 18.52
N ALA A 165 -6.11 3.12 17.52
CA ALA A 165 -5.56 4.46 17.67
C ALA A 165 -6.18 5.42 16.65
N GLU A 166 -6.25 6.70 17.01
CA GLU A 166 -6.75 7.75 16.11
C GLU A 166 -5.77 8.93 15.99
N TRP A 167 -5.70 9.50 14.78
CA TRP A 167 -5.00 10.74 14.49
C TRP A 167 -5.99 11.76 13.94
N SER A 168 -6.03 12.92 14.57
CA SER A 168 -6.70 14.11 14.04
C SER A 168 -5.65 15.12 13.61
N TYR A 169 -5.82 15.71 12.43
CA TYR A 169 -5.12 16.95 12.13
C TYR A 169 -5.80 18.11 12.87
N LYS A 170 -5.01 18.94 13.56
CA LYS A 170 -5.46 20.23 14.08
C LYS A 170 -5.48 21.27 12.98
#